data_AF-A0A1B6E6C3-F1
#
_entry.id   AF-A0A1B6E6C3-F1
#
_cell.length_a   1.000
_cell.length_b   1.000
_cell.length_c   1.000
_cell.angle_alpha   90.00
_cell.angle_beta   90.00
_cell.angle_gamma   90.00
#
_symmetry.space_group_name_H-M   'P 1'
#
loop_
_entity.id
_entity.type
_entity.pdbx_description
1 polymer ?
#
loop_
_entity_poly.entity_id
_entity_poly.type
_entity_poly.pdbx_seq_one_letter_code
_entity_poly.pdbx_strand_id
1 'polypeptide(L)'
;MRVVIVFLSFCLIGFSKEFDKATFLNRLDDNIVEYMVNPSKELADRILDELDLYNQSLNSIIELINLRDPGVLETCREILDRRGPRTLHEEVDESYLQKGFGWTDEKLTEFRNIIGDTKLLWDMFKKSFVTMKPLNLNVHAMF
;
A
#
# COMPACT_ATOMS: atom_id res chain seq x y z
N MET A 1 -34.77 32.90 8.06
CA MET A 1 -33.30 32.74 8.07
C MET A 1 -32.88 31.50 8.88
N ARG A 2 -33.33 30.29 8.49
CA ARG A 2 -32.98 29.00 9.15
C ARG A 2 -32.75 27.83 8.17
N VAL A 3 -32.95 28.05 6.86
CA VAL A 3 -32.86 26.99 5.84
C VAL A 3 -31.48 26.92 5.19
N VAL A 4 -30.67 27.99 5.26
CA VAL A 4 -29.36 28.06 4.60
C VAL A 4 -28.26 27.31 5.37
N ILE A 5 -28.43 27.10 6.69
CA ILE A 5 -27.42 26.44 7.53
C ILE A 5 -27.39 24.91 7.28
N VAL A 6 -28.52 24.30 6.92
CA VAL A 6 -28.59 22.84 6.74
C VAL A 6 -27.93 22.37 5.43
N PHE A 7 -27.90 23.24 4.40
CA PHE A 7 -27.21 22.94 3.14
C PHE A 7 -25.69 23.09 3.25
N LEU A 8 -25.20 24.03 4.06
CA LEU A 8 -23.76 24.14 4.32
C LEU A 8 -23.22 22.98 5.18
N SER A 9 -24.04 22.39 6.06
CA SER A 9 -23.66 21.16 6.77
C SER A 9 -23.67 19.92 5.88
N PHE A 10 -24.50 19.85 4.84
CA PHE A 10 -24.51 18.71 3.91
C PHE A 10 -23.40 18.77 2.86
N CYS A 11 -22.88 19.96 2.53
CA CYS A 11 -21.72 20.09 1.65
C CYS A 11 -20.40 19.60 2.30
N LEU A 12 -20.34 19.51 3.64
CA LEU A 12 -19.18 18.94 4.34
C LEU A 12 -19.25 17.42 4.53
N ILE A 13 -20.40 16.80 4.27
CA ILE A 13 -20.57 15.33 4.37
C ILE A 13 -20.24 14.64 3.03
N GLY A 14 -20.10 15.40 1.94
CA GLY A 14 -19.91 14.85 0.59
C GLY A 14 -18.49 14.89 0.02
N PHE A 15 -17.49 15.41 0.75
CA PHE A 15 -16.17 15.68 0.16
C PHE A 15 -14.99 15.50 1.13
N SER A 16 -14.99 14.44 1.93
CA SER A 16 -13.73 13.74 2.13
C SER A 16 -13.74 12.55 1.18
N LYS A 17 -13.23 12.75 -0.05
CA LYS A 17 -12.54 11.63 -0.68
C LYS A 17 -11.44 11.28 0.30
N GLU A 18 -11.69 10.32 1.19
CA GLU A 18 -10.60 9.59 1.80
C GLU A 18 -9.68 9.23 0.64
N PHE A 19 -8.46 9.75 0.70
CA PHE A 19 -7.45 9.46 -0.28
C PHE A 19 -7.39 7.94 -0.41
N ASP A 20 -7.79 7.42 -1.57
CA ASP A 20 -7.95 5.99 -1.78
C ASP A 20 -6.58 5.32 -1.64
N LYS A 21 -6.36 4.72 -0.46
CA LYS A 21 -5.10 4.10 -0.07
C LYS A 21 -4.75 2.93 -0.98
N ALA A 22 -5.74 2.23 -1.53
CA ALA A 22 -5.51 1.14 -2.47
C ALA A 22 -5.01 1.68 -3.80
N THR A 23 -5.69 2.69 -4.36
CA THR A 23 -5.21 3.38 -5.58
C THR A 23 -3.81 3.96 -5.39
N PHE A 24 -3.51 4.53 -4.22
CA PHE A 24 -2.18 5.05 -3.93
C PHE A 24 -1.11 3.96 -3.90
N LEU A 25 -1.32 2.88 -3.13
CA LEU A 25 -0.39 1.75 -3.10
C LEU A 25 -0.15 1.16 -4.49
N ASN A 26 -1.21 1.06 -5.30
CA ASN A 26 -1.11 0.57 -6.66
C ASN A 26 -0.21 1.46 -7.52
N ARG A 27 -0.35 2.79 -7.40
CA ARG A 27 0.51 3.75 -8.12
C ARG A 27 1.97 3.62 -7.70
N LEU A 28 2.24 3.48 -6.40
CA LEU A 28 3.61 3.26 -5.90
C LEU A 28 4.19 1.96 -6.49
N ASP A 29 3.42 0.87 -6.48
CA ASP A 29 3.84 -0.41 -7.08
C ASP A 29 4.09 -0.29 -8.59
N ASP A 30 3.24 0.42 -9.33
CA ASP A 30 3.45 0.72 -10.76
C ASP A 30 4.78 1.45 -10.99
N ASN A 31 5.07 2.49 -10.19
CA ASN A 31 6.32 3.25 -10.28
C ASN A 31 7.54 2.37 -9.99
N ILE A 32 7.50 1.57 -8.91
CA ILE A 32 8.63 0.73 -8.52
C ILE A 32 8.94 -0.28 -9.62
N VAL A 33 7.93 -0.95 -10.18
CA VAL A 33 8.11 -1.88 -11.30
C VAL A 33 8.67 -1.16 -12.52
N GLU A 34 8.16 0.02 -12.87
CA GLU A 34 8.69 0.81 -13.98
C GLU A 34 10.18 1.12 -13.82
N TYR A 35 10.60 1.49 -12.61
CA TYR A 35 12.00 1.80 -12.30
C TYR A 35 12.88 0.55 -12.33
N MET A 36 12.37 -0.61 -11.89
CA MET A 36 13.10 -1.88 -11.97
C MET A 36 13.28 -2.36 -13.41
N VAL A 37 12.29 -2.14 -14.28
CA VAL A 37 12.36 -2.50 -15.69
C VAL A 37 13.28 -1.55 -16.47
N ASN A 38 13.34 -0.27 -16.09
CA ASN A 38 14.14 0.75 -16.76
C ASN A 38 15.05 1.53 -15.78
N PRO A 39 16.02 0.86 -15.12
CA PRO A 39 16.84 1.49 -14.10
C PRO A 39 17.78 2.55 -14.71
N SER A 40 17.79 3.73 -14.11
CA SER A 40 18.68 4.83 -14.45
C SER A 40 19.19 5.54 -13.20
N LYS A 41 20.38 6.15 -13.27
CA LYS A 41 21.00 6.82 -12.12
C LYS A 41 20.12 7.93 -11.51
N GLU A 42 19.30 8.59 -12.32
CA GLU A 42 18.39 9.65 -11.89
C GLU A 42 17.20 9.12 -11.06
N LEU A 43 16.92 7.82 -11.16
CA LEU A 43 15.85 7.12 -10.44
C LEU A 43 16.37 6.32 -9.24
N ALA A 44 17.69 6.26 -9.04
CA ALA A 44 18.35 5.39 -8.06
C ALA A 44 17.88 5.62 -6.62
N ASP A 45 17.69 6.87 -6.21
CA ASP A 45 17.15 7.18 -4.87
C ASP A 45 15.61 7.10 -4.86
N ARG A 46 14.96 7.44 -5.97
CA ARG A 46 13.49 7.49 -6.07
C ARG A 46 12.84 6.12 -5.88
N ILE A 47 13.46 5.06 -6.37
CA ILE A 47 12.93 3.71 -6.17
C ILE A 47 12.94 3.31 -4.69
N LEU A 48 13.96 3.73 -3.93
CA LEU A 48 14.04 3.49 -2.50
C LEU A 48 12.96 4.30 -1.77
N ASP A 49 12.79 5.57 -2.12
CA ASP A 49 11.74 6.44 -1.56
C ASP A 49 10.32 5.89 -1.83
N GLU A 50 10.05 5.41 -3.05
CA GLU A 50 8.74 4.84 -3.40
C GLU A 50 8.49 3.52 -2.66
N LEU A 51 9.51 2.68 -2.47
CA LEU A 51 9.42 1.46 -1.68
C LEU A 51 9.17 1.75 -0.19
N ASP A 52 9.87 2.73 0.38
CA ASP A 52 9.65 3.15 1.76
C ASP A 52 8.24 3.72 1.94
N LEU A 53 7.78 4.53 1.00
CA LEU A 53 6.42 5.09 1.01
C LEU A 53 5.36 4.00 0.84
N TYR A 54 5.64 2.97 0.04
CA TYR A 54 4.80 1.78 -0.08
C TYR A 54 4.69 1.07 1.27
N ASN A 55 5.82 0.80 1.92
CA ASN A 55 5.89 0.14 3.23
C ASN A 55 5.13 0.93 4.31
N GLN A 56 5.33 2.25 4.38
CA GLN A 56 4.61 3.12 5.30
C GLN A 56 3.10 3.11 5.05
N SER A 57 2.69 3.15 3.79
CA SER A 57 1.28 3.14 3.40
C SER A 57 0.60 1.81 3.72
N LEU A 58 1.29 0.70 3.47
CA LEU A 58 0.82 -0.63 3.81
C LEU A 58 0.71 -0.79 5.33
N ASN A 59 1.71 -0.33 6.10
CA ASN A 59 1.66 -0.35 7.55
C ASN A 59 0.48 0.48 8.11
N SER A 60 0.22 1.66 7.55
CA SER A 60 -0.95 2.46 7.92
C SER A 60 -2.28 1.71 7.70
N ILE A 61 -2.38 0.91 6.64
CA ILE A 61 -3.55 0.07 6.38
C ILE A 61 -3.64 -1.06 7.42
N ILE A 62 -2.53 -1.70 7.76
CA ILE A 62 -2.48 -2.73 8.81
C ILE A 62 -2.95 -2.15 10.16
N GLU A 63 -2.53 -0.94 10.51
CA GLU A 63 -2.99 -0.25 11.72
C GLU A 63 -4.50 -0.02 11.71
N LEU A 64 -5.07 0.43 10.58
CA LEU A 64 -6.51 0.60 10.43
C LEU A 64 -7.29 -0.73 10.55
N ILE A 65 -6.76 -1.83 9.99
CA ILE A 65 -7.31 -3.18 10.19
C ILE A 65 -7.32 -3.54 11.66
N ASN A 66 -6.21 -3.31 12.37
CA ASN A 66 -6.06 -3.65 13.79
C ASN A 66 -6.99 -2.79 14.67
N LEU A 67 -7.27 -1.55 14.27
CA LEU A 67 -8.27 -0.67 14.89
C LEU A 67 -9.72 -1.04 14.53
N ARG A 68 -9.92 -2.01 13.63
CA ARG A 68 -11.22 -2.46 13.13
C ARG A 68 -12.02 -1.34 12.46
N ASP A 69 -11.33 -0.46 11.75
CA ASP A 69 -11.98 0.60 10.99
C ASP A 69 -12.90 -0.03 9.93
N PRO A 70 -14.21 0.27 9.91
CA PRO A 70 -15.14 -0.33 8.96
C PRO A 70 -14.89 0.11 7.51
N GLY A 71 -14.28 1.29 7.30
CA GLY A 71 -13.95 1.84 5.98
C GLY A 71 -12.77 1.15 5.30
N VAL A 72 -11.88 0.50 6.07
CA VAL A 72 -10.67 -0.13 5.52
C VAL A 72 -10.94 -1.44 4.76
N LEU A 73 -12.11 -2.06 4.95
CA LEU A 73 -12.41 -3.38 4.39
C LEU A 73 -12.38 -3.40 2.87
N GLU A 74 -12.93 -2.37 2.23
CA GLU A 74 -12.97 -2.30 0.77
C GLU A 74 -11.56 -2.07 0.20
N THR A 75 -10.80 -1.14 0.78
CA THR A 75 -9.38 -0.96 0.49
C THR A 75 -8.59 -2.26 0.59
N CYS A 76 -8.82 -3.07 1.64
CA CYS A 76 -8.12 -4.35 1.80
C CYS A 76 -8.48 -5.36 0.71
N ARG A 77 -9.75 -5.41 0.28
CA ARG A 77 -10.17 -6.29 -0.82
C ARG A 77 -9.51 -5.91 -2.13
N GLU A 78 -9.51 -4.62 -2.47
CA GLU A 78 -8.88 -4.11 -3.70
C GLU A 78 -7.38 -4.43 -3.75
N ILE A 79 -6.68 -4.29 -2.62
CA ILE A 79 -5.25 -4.65 -2.52
C ILE A 79 -5.04 -6.16 -2.73
N LEU A 80 -5.91 -7.00 -2.15
CA LEU A 80 -5.82 -8.46 -2.29
C LEU A 80 -6.13 -8.94 -3.70
N ASP A 81 -7.07 -8.30 -4.40
CA ASP A 81 -7.44 -8.65 -5.77
C ASP A 81 -6.26 -8.49 -6.74
N ARG A 82 -5.34 -7.57 -6.45
CA ARG A 82 -4.07 -7.40 -7.20
C ARG A 82 -2.94 -8.32 -6.76
N ARG A 83 -3.18 -9.20 -5.78
CA ARG A 83 -2.22 -10.20 -5.26
C ARG A 83 -0.98 -9.60 -4.56
N GLY A 84 -1.03 -8.34 -4.17
CA GLY A 84 0.04 -7.65 -3.46
C GLY A 84 1.11 -7.03 -4.38
N PRO A 85 2.22 -6.55 -3.80
CA PRO A 85 3.26 -5.85 -4.56
C PRO A 85 3.92 -6.77 -5.59
N ARG A 86 4.01 -6.32 -6.84
CA ARG A 86 4.56 -7.09 -7.97
C ARG A 86 6.05 -7.35 -7.81
N THR A 87 6.75 -6.46 -7.13
CA THR A 87 8.17 -6.61 -6.78
C THR A 87 8.49 -7.88 -5.98
N LEU A 88 7.50 -8.47 -5.31
CA LEU A 88 7.66 -9.73 -4.57
C LEU A 88 7.43 -10.98 -5.44
N HIS A 89 6.87 -10.82 -6.64
CA HIS A 89 6.50 -11.92 -7.55
C HIS A 89 7.45 -12.04 -8.74
N GLU A 90 8.17 -10.97 -9.08
CA GLU A 90 9.09 -10.94 -10.21
C GLU A 90 10.52 -11.28 -9.77
N GLU A 91 11.25 -12.06 -10.58
CA GLU A 91 12.67 -12.30 -10.34
C GLU A 91 13.46 -11.01 -10.59
N VAL A 92 14.17 -10.55 -9.57
CA VAL A 92 14.97 -9.33 -9.63
C VAL A 92 16.40 -9.65 -10.06
N ASP A 93 16.81 -9.17 -11.23
CA ASP A 93 18.21 -9.19 -11.64
C ASP A 93 18.96 -8.05 -10.92
N GLU A 94 19.53 -8.37 -9.77
CA GLU A 94 20.28 -7.42 -8.96
C GLU A 94 21.51 -6.84 -9.68
N SER A 95 22.15 -7.61 -10.56
CA SER A 95 23.30 -7.12 -11.34
C SER A 95 22.85 -6.07 -12.36
N TYR A 96 21.68 -6.29 -12.97
CA TYR A 96 21.03 -5.33 -13.86
C TYR A 96 20.66 -4.03 -13.11
N LEU A 97 20.00 -4.15 -11.96
CA LEU A 97 19.63 -2.99 -11.13
C LEU A 97 20.86 -2.22 -10.65
N GLN A 98 21.87 -2.92 -10.12
CA GLN A 98 23.09 -2.31 -9.63
C GLN A 98 23.79 -1.50 -10.73
N LYS A 99 23.88 -2.05 -11.94
CA LYS A 99 24.47 -1.36 -13.08
C LYS A 99 23.62 -0.18 -13.56
N GLY A 100 22.30 -0.35 -13.66
CA GLY A 100 21.38 0.68 -14.18
C GLY A 100 21.27 1.89 -13.25
N PHE A 101 21.09 1.65 -11.96
CA PHE A 101 21.06 2.70 -10.94
C PHE A 101 22.44 3.24 -10.58
N GLY A 102 23.51 2.52 -10.93
CA GLY A 102 24.87 2.85 -10.50
C GLY A 102 25.07 2.69 -8.99
N TRP A 103 24.38 1.73 -8.38
CA TRP A 103 24.44 1.46 -6.96
C TRP A 103 25.77 0.83 -6.55
N THR A 104 26.19 1.15 -5.34
CA THR A 104 27.23 0.41 -4.60
C THR A 104 26.61 -0.86 -4.00
N ASP A 105 27.44 -1.79 -3.53
CA ASP A 105 26.97 -2.96 -2.78
C ASP A 105 26.17 -2.58 -1.53
N GLU A 106 26.50 -1.45 -0.91
CA GLU A 106 25.77 -0.88 0.23
C GLU A 106 24.34 -0.50 -0.16
N LYS A 107 24.17 0.25 -1.26
CA LYS A 107 22.84 0.63 -1.77
C LYS A 107 22.03 -0.58 -2.23
N LEU A 108 22.69 -1.58 -2.83
CA LEU A 108 22.04 -2.83 -3.18
C LEU A 108 21.59 -3.60 -1.92
N THR A 109 22.37 -3.55 -0.84
CA THR A 109 21.98 -4.16 0.45
C THR A 109 20.81 -3.42 1.09
N GLU A 110 20.79 -2.09 1.03
CA GLU A 110 19.65 -1.27 1.47
C GLU A 110 18.37 -1.64 0.72
N PHE A 111 18.43 -1.73 -0.61
CA PHE A 111 17.31 -2.18 -1.44
C PHE A 111 16.79 -3.56 -1.01
N ARG A 112 17.68 -4.54 -0.81
CA ARG A 112 17.29 -5.89 -0.35
C ARG A 112 16.58 -5.85 1.01
N ASN A 113 17.06 -5.01 1.93
CA ASN A 113 16.43 -4.88 3.24
C ASN A 113 15.01 -4.32 3.12
N ILE A 114 14.81 -3.26 2.35
CA ILE A 114 13.50 -2.63 2.16
C ILE A 114 12.51 -3.62 1.50
N ILE A 115 12.94 -4.37 0.48
CA ILE A 115 12.13 -5.43 -0.13
C ILE A 115 11.80 -6.55 0.88
N GLY A 116 12.76 -6.91 1.73
CA GLY A 116 12.55 -7.83 2.84
C GLY A 116 11.44 -7.35 3.78
N ASP A 117 11.48 -6.07 4.14
CA ASP A 117 10.45 -5.43 4.98
C ASP A 117 9.09 -5.38 4.27
N THR A 118 9.06 -5.08 2.97
CA THR A 118 7.83 -5.14 2.15
C THR A 118 7.19 -6.52 2.21
N LYS A 119 8.00 -7.59 2.12
CA LYS A 119 7.50 -8.97 2.23
C LYS A 119 6.91 -9.26 3.61
N LEU A 120 7.60 -8.85 4.67
CA LEU A 120 7.12 -9.03 6.05
C LEU A 120 5.80 -8.28 6.28
N LEU A 121 5.71 -7.02 5.84
CA LEU A 121 4.49 -6.22 5.92
C LEU A 121 3.35 -6.84 5.12
N TRP A 122 3.63 -7.38 3.93
CA TRP A 122 2.61 -8.06 3.13
C TRP A 122 2.06 -9.30 3.83
N ASP A 123 2.91 -10.10 4.45
CA ASP A 123 2.49 -11.27 5.24
C ASP A 123 1.68 -10.86 6.48
N MET A 124 2.09 -9.80 7.17
CA MET A 124 1.35 -9.21 8.28
C MET A 124 -0.02 -8.70 7.85
N PHE A 125 -0.11 -7.98 6.74
CA PHE A 125 -1.37 -7.49 6.17
C PHE A 125 -2.35 -8.64 5.90
N LYS A 126 -1.90 -9.69 5.19
CA LYS A 126 -2.74 -10.87 4.92
C LYS A 126 -3.26 -11.49 6.21
N LYS A 127 -2.38 -11.64 7.22
CA LYS A 127 -2.75 -12.20 8.52
C LYS A 127 -3.77 -11.32 9.24
N SER A 128 -3.53 -10.01 9.33
CA SER A 128 -4.44 -9.05 9.95
C SER A 128 -5.83 -9.07 9.29
N PHE A 129 -5.88 -9.06 7.95
CA PHE A 129 -7.15 -9.12 7.22
C PHE A 129 -7.94 -10.41 7.49
N VAL A 130 -7.26 -11.57 7.49
CA VAL A 130 -7.89 -12.85 7.83
C VAL A 130 -8.45 -12.85 9.26
N THR A 131 -7.73 -12.26 10.22
CA THR A 131 -8.21 -12.15 11.61
C THR A 131 -9.37 -11.16 11.80
N MET A 132 -9.54 -10.20 10.90
CA MET A 132 -10.67 -9.26 10.91
C MET A 132 -11.97 -9.89 10.40
N LYS A 133 -11.87 -10.76 9.37
CA LYS A 133 -13.01 -11.46 8.74
C LYS A 133 -13.97 -12.20 9.71
N PRO A 134 -13.53 -12.90 10.77
CA PRO A 134 -14.44 -13.65 11.66
C PRO A 134 -15.39 -12.81 12.52
N LEU A 135 -15.35 -11.47 12.51
CA LEU A 135 -16.30 -10.65 13.30
C LEU A 135 -17.45 -10.02 12.52
N ASN A 136 -17.42 -10.02 11.19
CA ASN A 136 -18.52 -9.48 10.37
C ASN A 136 -19.61 -10.49 10.00
N LEU A 137 -19.46 -11.76 10.39
CA LEU A 137 -20.43 -12.83 10.08
C LEU A 137 -21.41 -13.14 11.23
N ASN A 138 -21.28 -12.52 12.41
CA ASN A 138 -22.12 -12.82 13.58
C ASN A 138 -23.22 -11.79 13.88
N VAL A 139 -23.48 -10.80 13.01
CA VAL A 139 -24.53 -9.79 13.25
C VAL A 139 -25.82 -10.05 12.44
N HIS A 140 -25.86 -11.06 11.57
CA HIS A 140 -27.06 -11.39 10.78
C HIS A 140 -27.63 -12.79 10.97
N ALA A 141 -27.17 -13.55 11.97
CA ALA A 141 -27.77 -14.85 12.32
C ALA A 141 -28.82 -14.77 13.46
N MET A 142 -29.52 -13.64 13.57
CA MET A 142 -30.72 -13.50 14.41
C MET A 142 -31.83 -12.80 13.63
N PHE A 143 -32.43 -13.52 12.69
CA PHE A 143 -33.85 -13.39 12.33
C PHE A 143 -34.37 -14.77 11.92
#